data_AF-A0A7K4C6W1-F1
#
_entry.id   AF-A0A7K4C6W1-F1
#
_cell.length_a   1.000
_cell.length_b   1.000
_cell.length_c   1.000
_cell.angle_alpha   90.00
_cell.angle_beta   90.00
_cell.angle_gamma   90.00
#
_symmetry.space_group_name_H-M   'P 1'
#
loop_
_entity.id
_entity.type
_entity.pdbx_description
1 polymer ?
#
loop_
_entity_poly.entity_id
_entity_poly.type
_entity_poly.pdbx_seq_one_letter_code
_entity_poly.pdbx_strand_id
1 'polypeptide(L)'
;MNKELINFIEEARKRGFSDFQIKTSLINNKWPENTIQEAFNYITKSNLKDSKIKNQVCIFLSDDILKTLEKRAKKNMMNLEEQIQDILRRSCVRKKTTQSQEKIDDFLVSCFSRKGSYKKK
;
A
#
# COMPACT_ATOMS: atom_id res chain seq x y z
N MET A 1 -13.81 27.55 -11.95
CA MET A 1 -14.12 26.38 -12.80
C MET A 1 -15.61 26.13 -12.79
N ASN A 2 -16.16 25.74 -13.94
CA ASN A 2 -17.58 25.42 -14.05
C ASN A 2 -17.88 24.10 -13.31
N LYS A 3 -18.62 24.18 -12.20
CA LYS A 3 -18.94 23.02 -11.34
C LYS A 3 -19.84 22.02 -12.04
N GLU A 4 -20.72 22.49 -12.94
CA GLU A 4 -21.65 21.63 -13.69
C GLU A 4 -20.90 20.69 -14.63
N LEU A 5 -19.88 21.21 -15.33
CA LEU A 5 -19.04 20.44 -16.23
C LEU A 5 -18.26 19.35 -15.48
N ILE A 6 -17.74 19.67 -14.31
CA ILE A 6 -17.02 18.70 -13.46
C ILE A 6 -17.96 17.58 -13.01
N ASN A 7 -19.13 17.94 -12.48
CA ASN A 7 -20.13 16.96 -12.03
C ASN A 7 -20.58 16.05 -13.17
N PHE A 8 -20.78 16.60 -14.37
CA PHE A 8 -21.12 15.83 -15.56
C PHE A 8 -20.03 14.81 -15.92
N ILE A 9 -18.75 15.23 -15.95
CA ILE A 9 -17.62 14.33 -16.25
C ILE A 9 -17.53 13.21 -15.21
N GLU A 10 -17.68 13.53 -13.92
CA GLU A 10 -17.69 12.53 -12.85
C GLU A 10 -18.85 11.54 -12.97
N GLU A 11 -20.06 12.01 -13.28
CA GLU A 11 -21.22 11.15 -13.47
C GLU A 11 -21.08 10.25 -14.70
N ALA A 12 -20.55 10.78 -15.81
CA ALA A 12 -20.29 10.00 -17.01
C ALA A 12 -19.25 8.90 -16.77
N ARG A 13 -18.19 9.20 -16.01
CA ARG A 13 -17.21 8.18 -15.58
C ARG A 13 -17.84 7.11 -14.69
N LYS A 14 -18.70 7.50 -13.74
CA LYS A 14 -19.44 6.55 -12.89
C LYS A 14 -20.34 5.61 -13.69
N ARG A 15 -20.88 6.10 -14.82
CA ARG A 15 -21.67 5.30 -15.78
C ARG A 15 -20.82 4.44 -16.72
N GLY A 16 -19.49 4.53 -16.65
CA GLY A 16 -18.56 3.69 -17.41
C GLY A 16 -18.19 4.23 -18.80
N PHE A 17 -18.47 5.50 -19.09
CA PHE A 17 -18.05 6.11 -20.36
C PHE A 17 -16.54 6.40 -20.36
N SER A 18 -15.91 6.16 -21.51
CA SER A 18 -14.48 6.47 -21.69
C SER A 18 -14.25 7.97 -21.81
N ASP A 19 -13.08 8.45 -21.37
CA ASP A 19 -12.70 9.87 -21.45
C ASP A 19 -12.77 10.41 -22.89
N PHE A 20 -12.49 9.56 -23.90
CA PHE A 20 -12.62 9.92 -25.30
C PHE A 20 -14.08 10.21 -25.67
N GLN A 21 -15.01 9.32 -25.32
CA GLN A 21 -16.45 9.49 -25.58
C GLN A 21 -17.03 10.73 -24.88
N ILE A 22 -16.57 11.02 -23.66
CA ILE A 22 -17.00 12.19 -22.90
C ILE A 22 -16.52 13.47 -23.59
N LYS A 23 -15.25 13.51 -24.01
CA LYS A 23 -14.68 14.66 -24.74
C LYS A 23 -15.39 14.90 -26.07
N THR A 24 -15.58 13.86 -26.88
CA THR A 24 -16.28 13.99 -28.17
C THR A 24 -17.71 14.50 -27.98
N SER A 25 -18.42 14.01 -26.95
CA SER A 25 -19.78 14.47 -26.65
C SER A 25 -19.82 15.95 -26.24
N LEU A 26 -18.84 16.42 -25.46
CA LEU A 26 -18.74 17.82 -25.05
C LEU A 26 -18.40 18.74 -26.22
N ILE A 27 -17.47 18.34 -27.09
CA ILE A 27 -17.09 19.07 -28.30
C ILE A 27 -18.29 19.19 -29.26
N ASN A 28 -19.03 18.09 -29.46
CA ASN A 28 -20.25 18.08 -30.29
C ASN A 28 -21.33 19.04 -29.76
N ASN A 29 -21.40 19.21 -28.43
CA ASN A 29 -22.29 20.19 -27.78
C ASN A 29 -21.70 21.61 -27.71
N LYS A 30 -20.69 21.92 -28.52
CA LYS A 30 -20.07 23.24 -28.65
C LYS A 30 -19.41 23.78 -27.37
N TRP A 31 -18.98 22.90 -26.48
CA TRP A 31 -18.16 23.33 -25.34
C TRP A 31 -16.76 23.72 -25.81
N PRO A 32 -16.17 24.82 -25.29
CA PRO A 32 -14.82 25.23 -25.67
C PRO A 32 -13.78 24.19 -25.24
N GLU A 33 -12.92 23.75 -26.16
CA GLU A 33 -11.92 22.71 -25.92
C GLU A 33 -11.00 23.02 -24.72
N ASN A 34 -10.58 24.29 -24.60
CA ASN A 34 -9.77 24.75 -23.47
C ASN A 34 -10.44 24.47 -22.12
N THR A 35 -11.75 24.74 -22.01
CA THR A 35 -12.49 24.54 -20.75
C THR A 35 -12.68 23.07 -20.42
N ILE A 36 -12.86 22.23 -21.44
CA ILE A 36 -12.94 20.77 -21.30
C ILE A 36 -11.61 20.25 -20.75
N GLN A 37 -10.51 20.65 -21.38
CA GLN A 37 -9.17 20.17 -21.01
C GLN A 37 -8.77 20.62 -19.60
N GLU A 38 -9.08 21.87 -19.23
CA GLU A 38 -8.91 22.35 -17.87
C GLU A 38 -9.71 21.52 -16.86
N ALA A 39 -10.98 21.19 -17.14
CA ALA A 39 -11.81 20.38 -16.26
C ALA A 39 -11.26 18.95 -16.07
N PHE A 40 -10.84 18.29 -17.15
CA PHE A 40 -10.19 16.97 -17.07
C PHE A 40 -8.89 17.02 -16.27
N ASN A 41 -8.07 18.06 -16.46
CA ASN A 41 -6.84 18.26 -15.71
C ASN A 41 -7.12 18.46 -14.21
N TYR A 42 -8.17 19.20 -13.87
CA TYR A 42 -8.57 19.41 -12.49
C TYR A 42 -9.02 18.12 -11.81
N ILE A 43 -9.89 17.33 -12.45
CA ILE A 43 -10.37 16.05 -11.91
C ILE A 43 -9.21 15.06 -11.74
N THR A 44 -8.27 15.05 -12.69
CA THR A 44 -7.07 14.22 -12.58
C THR A 44 -6.23 14.64 -11.37
N LYS A 45 -5.97 15.95 -11.22
CA LYS A 45 -5.24 16.50 -10.06
C LYS A 45 -5.96 16.29 -8.72
N SER A 46 -7.30 16.35 -8.68
CA SER A 46 -8.07 16.12 -7.46
C SER A 46 -8.03 14.65 -7.03
N ASN A 47 -8.17 13.71 -7.98
CA ASN A 47 -8.05 12.28 -7.70
C ASN A 47 -6.62 11.90 -7.23
N LEU A 48 -5.59 12.58 -7.75
CA LEU A 48 -4.22 12.48 -7.24
C LEU A 48 -4.06 13.09 -5.83
N LYS A 49 -4.93 14.02 -5.41
CA LYS A 49 -4.91 14.62 -4.07
C LYS A 49 -5.58 13.75 -3.00
N ASP A 50 -6.59 12.97 -3.38
CA ASP A 50 -7.27 12.04 -2.46
C ASP A 50 -6.49 10.74 -2.26
N SER A 51 -5.68 10.35 -3.24
CA SER A 51 -4.52 9.49 -3.01
C SER A 51 -3.37 10.31 -2.42
N LYS A 52 -3.60 10.89 -1.24
CA LYS A 52 -2.52 11.38 -0.37
C LYS A 52 -1.70 10.17 0.08
N ILE A 53 -0.78 9.76 -0.78
CA ILE A 53 0.29 8.83 -0.46
C ILE A 53 1.25 9.60 0.45
N LYS A 54 0.84 9.88 1.69
CA LYS A 54 1.65 10.64 2.65
C LYS A 54 2.97 9.94 2.96
N ASN A 55 2.99 8.61 2.87
CA ASN A 55 4.12 7.77 3.26
C ASN A 55 4.47 6.82 2.12
N GLN A 56 5.22 7.32 1.14
CA GLN A 56 5.77 6.54 0.04
C GLN A 56 7.24 6.21 0.36
N VAL A 57 7.66 4.96 0.14
CA VAL A 57 9.04 4.54 0.34
C VAL A 57 9.54 3.98 -0.99
N CYS A 58 10.57 4.60 -1.55
CA CYS A 58 11.29 4.06 -2.70
C CYS A 58 12.43 3.19 -2.19
N ILE A 59 12.47 1.93 -2.63
CA ILE A 59 13.51 0.97 -2.23
C ILE A 59 14.19 0.48 -3.51
N PHE A 60 15.51 0.68 -3.59
CA PHE A 60 16.33 0.14 -4.66
C PHE A 60 16.84 -1.24 -4.24
N LEU A 61 16.60 -2.25 -5.08
CA LEU A 61 16.98 -3.64 -4.83
C LEU A 61 17.76 -4.16 -6.03
N SER A 62 18.71 -5.05 -5.80
CA SER A 62 19.35 -5.82 -6.87
C SER A 62 18.42 -6.93 -7.37
N ASP A 63 18.63 -7.37 -8.61
CA ASP A 63 17.79 -8.38 -9.27
C ASP A 63 17.72 -9.70 -8.49
N ASP A 64 18.82 -10.10 -7.85
CA ASP A 64 18.88 -11.35 -7.08
C ASP A 64 17.99 -11.28 -5.82
N ILE A 65 17.94 -10.12 -5.17
CA ILE A 65 17.07 -9.88 -4.01
C ILE A 65 15.62 -9.86 -4.47
N LEU A 66 15.33 -9.20 -5.60
CA LEU A 66 13.99 -9.11 -6.17
C LEU A 66 13.44 -10.50 -6.51
N LYS A 67 14.21 -11.33 -7.22
CA LYS A 67 13.86 -12.74 -7.50
C LYS A 67 13.59 -13.55 -6.24
N THR A 68 14.37 -13.31 -5.18
CA THR A 68 14.20 -14.02 -3.90
C THR A 68 12.91 -13.60 -3.20
N LEU A 69 12.57 -12.30 -3.22
CA LEU A 69 11.33 -11.78 -2.67
C LEU A 69 10.11 -12.28 -3.43
N GLU A 70 10.15 -12.33 -4.76
CA GLU A 70 9.06 -12.86 -5.60
C GLU A 70 8.78 -14.34 -5.32
N LYS A 71 9.83 -15.17 -5.21
CA LYS A 71 9.67 -16.59 -4.83
C LYS A 71 8.99 -16.72 -3.46
N ARG A 72 9.34 -15.87 -2.51
CA ARG A 72 8.76 -15.86 -1.17
C ARG A 72 7.31 -15.37 -1.18
N ALA A 73 7.01 -14.31 -1.94
CA ALA A 73 5.67 -13.78 -2.12
C ALA A 73 4.73 -14.85 -2.69
N LYS A 74 5.17 -15.57 -3.73
CA LYS A 74 4.43 -16.70 -4.31
C LYS A 74 4.17 -17.82 -3.31
N LYS A 75 5.18 -18.21 -2.51
CA LYS A 75 5.02 -19.23 -1.47
C LYS A 75 3.99 -18.84 -0.42
N ASN A 76 3.92 -17.55 -0.08
CA ASN A 76 2.99 -17.03 0.91
C ASN A 76 1.66 -16.56 0.31
N MET A 77 1.44 -16.75 -1.00
CA MET A 77 0.25 -16.30 -1.73
C MET A 77 -0.03 -14.80 -1.57
N MET A 78 1.03 -13.99 -1.59
CA MET A 78 0.98 -12.52 -1.49
C MET A 78 1.58 -11.87 -2.74
N ASN A 79 1.21 -10.62 -2.99
CA ASN A 79 1.90 -9.78 -3.97
C ASN A 79 3.27 -9.33 -3.45
N LEU A 80 4.17 -8.92 -4.35
CA LEU A 80 5.52 -8.47 -3.98
C LEU A 80 5.47 -7.29 -3.00
N GLU A 81 4.58 -6.32 -3.24
CA GLU A 81 4.39 -5.16 -2.37
C GLU A 81 3.91 -5.56 -0.97
N GLU A 82 2.92 -6.45 -0.88
CA GLU A 82 2.40 -6.97 0.39
C GLU A 82 3.47 -7.74 1.15
N GLN A 83 4.30 -8.51 0.45
CA GLN A 83 5.41 -9.26 1.04
C GLN A 83 6.47 -8.32 1.63
N ILE A 84 6.78 -7.20 0.96
CA ILE A 84 7.70 -6.17 1.47
C ILE A 84 7.10 -5.49 2.70
N GLN A 85 5.82 -5.13 2.66
CA GLN A 85 5.11 -4.53 3.79
C GLN A 85 5.09 -5.46 5.01
N ASP A 86 4.82 -6.76 4.82
CA ASP A 86 4.82 -7.74 5.90
C ASP A 86 6.21 -7.89 6.54
N ILE A 87 7.28 -7.88 5.73
CA ILE A 87 8.66 -7.90 6.23
C ILE A 87 8.95 -6.67 7.08
N LEU A 88 8.66 -5.46 6.57
CA LEU A 88 8.88 -4.22 7.30
C LEU A 88 8.08 -4.19 8.60
N ARG A 89 6.81 -4.59 8.55
CA ARG A 89 5.94 -4.68 9.73
C ARG A 89 6.53 -5.62 10.79
N ARG A 90 6.93 -6.84 10.40
CA ARG A 90 7.54 -7.80 11.33
C ARG A 90 8.86 -7.29 11.90
N SER A 91 9.67 -6.61 11.09
CA SER A 91 10.93 -6.02 11.55
C SER A 91 10.70 -4.92 12.60
N CYS A 92 9.64 -4.14 12.47
CA CYS A 92 9.30 -3.09 13.43
C CYS A 92 8.63 -3.63 14.72
N VAL A 93 7.76 -4.64 14.59
CA VAL A 93 7.01 -5.20 15.73
C VAL A 93 7.87 -6.12 16.58
N ARG A 94 8.84 -6.82 15.97
CA ARG A 94 9.78 -7.67 16.69
C ARG A 94 10.77 -6.80 17.46
N LYS A 95 10.33 -6.20 18.57
CA LYS A 95 11.23 -5.76 19.63
C LYS A 95 12.11 -6.97 19.94
N LYS A 96 13.43 -6.80 19.89
CA LYS A 96 14.34 -7.75 20.52
C LYS A 96 13.79 -7.91 21.93
N THR A 97 13.20 -9.06 22.26
CA THR A 97 13.14 -9.46 23.66
C THR A 97 14.60 -9.40 24.08
N THR A 98 14.94 -8.40 24.89
CA THR A 98 16.16 -8.44 25.66
C THR A 98 16.09 -9.79 26.33
N GLN A 99 16.86 -10.76 25.83
CA GLN A 99 17.23 -11.89 26.64
C GLN A 99 17.85 -11.22 27.85
N SER A 100 17.10 -11.13 28.95
CA SER A 100 17.71 -10.91 30.24
C SER A 100 18.79 -11.96 30.29
N GLN A 101 20.06 -11.54 30.26
CA GLN A 101 21.14 -12.46 30.54
C GLN A 101 20.80 -12.99 31.93
N GLU A 102 20.30 -14.23 32.02
CA GLU A 102 20.17 -14.90 33.29
C GLU A 102 21.57 -14.85 33.90
N LYS A 103 21.68 -14.45 35.17
CA LYS A 103 22.96 -14.53 35.88
C LYS A 103 23.44 -15.97 35.72
N ILE A 104 24.75 -16.18 35.53
CA ILE A 104 25.32 -17.51 35.25
C ILE A 104 24.85 -18.54 36.29
N ASP A 105 24.70 -18.10 37.54
CA ASP A 105 24.19 -18.92 38.64
C ASP A 105 22.73 -19.35 38.44
N ASP A 106 21.87 -18.45 37.97
CA ASP A 106 20.48 -18.73 37.65
C ASP A 106 20.34 -19.59 36.39
N PHE A 107 21.30 -19.53 35.46
CA PHE A 107 21.31 -20.35 34.24
C PHE A 107 21.55 -21.84 34.54
N LEU A 108 22.47 -22.14 35.46
CA LEU A 108 22.67 -23.52 35.92
C LEU A 108 21.41 -24.02 36.64
N VAL A 109 20.85 -23.21 37.53
CA VAL A 109 19.59 -23.55 38.19
C VAL A 109 18.47 -23.71 37.16
N SER A 110 18.37 -22.89 36.10
CA SER A 110 17.32 -22.99 35.07
C SER A 110 17.48 -24.22 34.18
N CYS A 111 18.71 -24.63 33.87
CA CYS A 111 19.01 -25.86 33.11
C CYS A 111 18.61 -27.14 33.88
N PHE A 112 18.81 -27.16 35.21
CA PHE A 112 18.48 -28.32 36.05
C PHE A 112 17.11 -28.25 36.73
N SER A 113 16.55 -27.05 36.84
CA SER A 113 15.16 -26.81 37.23
C SER A 113 14.27 -27.28 36.09
N ARG A 114 13.71 -28.48 36.26
CA ARG A 114 12.51 -28.88 35.50
C ARG A 114 11.41 -27.90 35.88
N LYS A 115 11.34 -26.73 35.23
CA LYS A 115 10.14 -25.88 35.25
C LYS A 115 9.01 -26.74 34.72
N GLY A 116 8.27 -27.34 35.65
CA GLY A 116 7.21 -28.28 35.38
C GLY A 116 6.26 -27.66 34.37
N SER A 117 6.11 -28.30 33.22
CA SER A 117 5.09 -28.01 32.23
C SER A 117 3.72 -28.41 32.77
N TYR A 118 3.34 -27.92 33.96
CA TYR A 118 2.00 -28.08 34.48
C TYR A 118 1.15 -26.99 33.83
N LYS A 119 0.56 -27.32 32.68
CA LYS A 119 -0.64 -26.63 32.22
C LYS A 119 -1.70 -26.82 33.31
N LYS A 120 -2.02 -25.77 34.07
CA LYS A 120 -3.26 -25.74 34.84
C LYS A 120 -4.41 -25.76 33.83
N LYS A 121 -5.27 -26.77 33.94
CA LYS A 121 -6.59 -26.79 33.29
C LYS A 121 -7.47 -25.70 33.87
#